data_AF-A0A2L2WKC2-F1
#
_entry.id   AF-A0A2L2WKC2-F1
#
_cell.length_a   1.000
_cell.length_b   1.000
_cell.length_c   1.000
_cell.angle_alpha   90.00
_cell.angle_beta   90.00
_cell.angle_gamma   90.00
#
_symmetry.space_group_name_H-M   'P 1'
#
loop_
_entity.id
_entity.type
_entity.pdbx_description
1 polymer ?
#
loop_
_entity_poly.entity_id
_entity_poly.type
_entity_poly.pdbx_seq_one_letter_code
_entity_poly.pdbx_strand_id
1 'polypeptide(L)'
;MSDTKWLRKHGFKEIEKLSNGFSLLAMTFDDNCTLPHFNDCVKNGECPDKQGLVVYYSNRCPFTDYYVNGMLKVIAGTRNIPLKIIKLETAEQAQLSPSPATIFSLFHNGKFITNDLSVCTEKRFDKTITL
;
A
#
# COMPACT_ATOMS: atom_id res chain seq x y z
N MET A 1 -8.41 5.75 9.55
CA MET A 1 -8.77 5.97 8.13
C MET A 1 -10.06 6.76 8.07
N SER A 2 -10.23 7.59 7.04
CA SER A 2 -11.41 8.43 6.85
C SER A 2 -12.66 7.58 6.56
N ASP A 3 -13.81 7.99 7.08
CA ASP A 3 -15.09 7.33 6.80
C ASP A 3 -15.60 7.73 5.41
N THR A 4 -15.51 6.80 4.44
CA THR A 4 -15.97 7.02 3.07
C THR A 4 -17.46 7.36 3.00
N LYS A 5 -18.31 6.79 3.87
CA LYS A 5 -19.75 7.11 3.89
C LYS A 5 -19.96 8.55 4.35
N TRP A 6 -19.20 8.98 5.35
CA TRP A 6 -19.21 10.38 5.79
C TRP A 6 -18.75 11.32 4.67
N LEU A 7 -17.62 11.04 4.01
CA LEU A 7 -17.09 11.85 2.92
C LEU A 7 -18.09 12.01 1.78
N ARG A 8 -18.70 10.91 1.31
CA ARG A 8 -19.70 10.95 0.24
C ARG A 8 -20.95 11.76 0.62
N LYS A 9 -21.37 11.71 1.88
CA LYS A 9 -22.48 12.56 2.39
C LYS A 9 -22.15 14.05 2.40
N HIS A 10 -20.86 14.41 2.40
CA HIS A 10 -20.39 15.80 2.45
C HIS A 10 -19.83 16.27 1.09
N GLY A 11 -20.35 15.75 -0.02
CA GLY A 11 -20.05 16.26 -1.36
C GLY A 11 -18.77 15.72 -2.00
N PHE A 12 -18.00 14.87 -1.32
CA PHE A 12 -16.90 14.16 -1.98
C PHE A 12 -17.42 13.14 -2.99
N LYS A 13 -16.84 13.14 -4.17
CA LYS A 13 -17.13 12.19 -5.25
C LYS A 13 -15.93 11.27 -5.45
N GLU A 14 -16.20 10.00 -5.70
CA GLU A 14 -15.16 9.08 -6.18
C GLU A 14 -14.86 9.42 -7.64
N ILE A 15 -13.62 9.82 -7.89
CA ILE A 15 -13.17 10.27 -9.21
C ILE A 15 -12.26 9.24 -9.89
N GLU A 16 -11.65 8.35 -9.12
CA GLU A 16 -10.82 7.27 -9.63
C GLU A 16 -10.84 6.08 -8.67
N LYS A 17 -10.77 4.86 -9.21
CA LYS A 17 -10.75 3.62 -8.44
C LYS A 17 -9.79 2.64 -9.07
N LEU A 18 -8.96 2.02 -8.23
CA LEU A 18 -7.99 1.00 -8.64
C LEU A 18 -8.55 -0.41 -8.42
N SER A 19 -8.05 -1.37 -9.20
CA SER A 19 -8.43 -2.79 -9.13
C SER A 19 -8.12 -3.44 -7.78
N ASN A 20 -7.11 -2.93 -7.08
CA ASN A 20 -6.66 -3.37 -5.75
C ASN A 20 -7.42 -2.69 -4.58
N GLY A 21 -8.54 -2.02 -4.86
CA GLY A 21 -9.47 -1.53 -3.85
C GLY A 21 -9.23 -0.10 -3.34
N PHE A 22 -8.18 0.58 -3.80
CA PHE A 22 -8.01 2.01 -3.51
C PHE A 22 -9.03 2.85 -4.27
N SER A 23 -9.53 3.89 -3.60
CA SER A 23 -10.50 4.85 -4.14
C SER A 23 -10.00 6.25 -3.86
N LEU A 24 -9.96 7.09 -4.90
CA LEU A 24 -9.65 8.51 -4.80
C LEU A 24 -10.95 9.30 -4.74
N LEU A 25 -11.17 9.96 -3.61
CA LEU A 25 -12.30 10.86 -3.42
C LEU A 25 -11.80 12.31 -3.46
N ALA A 26 -12.53 13.16 -4.18
CA ALA A 26 -12.26 14.58 -4.25
C ALA A 26 -13.55 15.39 -4.07
N MET A 27 -13.39 16.61 -3.55
CA MET A 27 -14.44 17.62 -3.49
C MET A 27 -13.91 18.85 -4.22
N THR A 28 -14.68 19.34 -5.19
CA THR A 28 -14.35 20.52 -5.99
C THR A 28 -15.05 21.73 -5.40
N PHE A 29 -14.32 22.84 -5.27
CA PHE A 29 -14.89 24.10 -4.80
C PHE A 29 -15.28 25.04 -5.95
N ASP A 30 -14.66 24.85 -7.11
CA ASP A 30 -14.89 25.62 -8.34
C ASP A 30 -15.07 24.67 -9.53
N ASP A 31 -15.89 25.06 -10.51
CA ASP A 31 -16.19 24.24 -11.69
C ASP A 31 -14.99 24.07 -12.65
N ASN A 32 -13.97 24.93 -12.54
CA ASN A 32 -12.80 24.95 -13.42
C ASN A 32 -11.53 24.33 -12.78
N CYS A 33 -11.66 23.54 -11.70
CA CYS A 33 -10.49 22.95 -11.04
C CYS A 33 -9.99 21.66 -11.72
N THR A 34 -8.67 21.47 -11.77
CA THR A 34 -8.07 20.21 -12.20
C THR A 34 -8.25 19.14 -11.12
N LEU A 35 -8.82 18.00 -11.50
CA LEU A 35 -9.00 16.88 -10.59
C LEU A 35 -7.66 16.17 -10.30
N PRO A 36 -7.41 15.75 -9.05
CA PRO A 36 -6.28 14.88 -8.75
C PRO A 36 -6.49 13.50 -9.39
N HIS A 37 -5.41 12.76 -9.60
CA HIS A 37 -5.46 11.41 -10.15
C HIS A 37 -4.33 10.57 -9.54
N PHE A 38 -4.46 9.26 -9.66
CA PHE A 38 -3.39 8.33 -9.35
C PHE A 38 -2.30 8.37 -10.43
N ASN A 39 -1.03 8.36 -9.99
CA ASN A 39 0.11 8.21 -10.90
C ASN A 39 0.05 6.86 -11.64
N ASP A 40 0.62 6.79 -12.85
CA ASP A 40 0.58 5.56 -13.65
C ASP A 40 1.23 4.35 -12.97
N CYS A 41 2.21 4.57 -12.10
CA CYS A 41 2.92 3.52 -11.36
C CYS A 41 2.00 2.67 -10.46
N VAL A 42 0.85 3.19 -10.03
CA VAL A 42 -0.07 2.45 -9.16
C VAL A 42 -1.22 1.80 -9.91
N LYS A 43 -1.48 2.21 -11.16
CA LYS A 43 -2.71 1.83 -11.90
C LYS A 43 -2.79 0.34 -12.20
N ASN A 44 -1.64 -0.30 -12.42
CA ASN A 44 -1.57 -1.73 -12.68
C ASN A 44 -1.76 -2.57 -11.41
N GLY A 45 -1.65 -1.97 -10.21
CA GLY A 45 -1.80 -2.68 -8.94
C GLY A 45 -0.69 -3.71 -8.67
N GLU A 46 0.45 -3.57 -9.34
CA GLU A 46 1.56 -4.51 -9.30
C GLU A 46 2.89 -3.83 -9.04
N CYS A 47 3.80 -4.50 -8.34
CA CYS A 47 5.18 -4.06 -8.23
C CYS A 47 6.07 -4.72 -9.31
N PRO A 48 7.22 -4.13 -9.67
CA PRO A 48 8.12 -4.68 -10.69
C PRO A 48 8.69 -6.06 -10.32
N ASP A 49 8.94 -6.29 -9.04
CA ASP A 49 9.51 -7.52 -8.51
C ASP A 49 8.46 -8.64 -8.46
N LYS A 50 8.69 -9.72 -9.21
CA LYS A 50 7.71 -10.83 -9.38
C LYS A 50 8.04 -12.09 -8.59
N GLN A 51 9.03 -12.06 -7.69
CA GLN A 51 9.47 -13.24 -6.94
C GLN A 51 9.42 -12.98 -5.44
N GLY A 52 8.62 -13.77 -4.73
CA GLY A 52 8.50 -13.71 -3.28
C GLY A 52 7.76 -12.46 -2.80
N LEU A 53 8.09 -12.02 -1.59
CA LEU A 53 7.50 -10.88 -0.93
C LEU A 53 8.29 -9.60 -1.22
N VAL A 54 7.58 -8.53 -1.51
CA VAL A 54 8.16 -7.18 -1.58
C VAL A 54 7.37 -6.24 -0.70
N VAL A 55 8.06 -5.58 0.22
CA VAL A 55 7.46 -4.58 1.11
C VAL A 55 8.02 -3.21 0.80
N TYR A 56 7.11 -2.25 0.60
CA TYR A 56 7.43 -0.82 0.53
C TYR A 56 6.94 -0.15 1.80
N TYR A 57 7.77 0.63 2.48
CA TYR A 57 7.36 1.32 3.70
C TYR A 57 8.09 2.63 3.92
N SER A 58 7.54 3.50 4.77
CA SER A 58 8.20 4.72 5.21
C SER A 58 8.11 4.91 6.72
N ASN A 59 8.90 5.85 7.24
CA ASN A 59 8.88 6.22 8.66
C ASN A 59 7.67 7.09 9.07
N ARG A 60 6.65 7.25 8.20
CA ARG A 60 5.42 7.98 8.56
C ARG A 60 4.68 7.37 9.76
N CYS A 61 4.85 6.06 9.98
CA CYS A 61 4.49 5.40 11.21
C CYS A 61 5.77 4.90 11.91
N PRO A 62 6.03 5.29 13.17
CA PRO A 62 7.28 4.96 13.86
C PRO A 62 7.42 3.45 14.15
N PHE A 63 6.32 2.69 14.07
CA PHE A 63 6.33 1.25 14.34
C PHE A 63 6.69 0.40 13.12
N THR A 64 6.60 0.96 11.90
CA THR A 64 6.71 0.17 10.67
C THR A 64 8.05 -0.54 10.53
N ASP A 65 9.13 0.14 10.91
CA ASP A 65 10.48 -0.41 10.82
C ASP A 65 10.66 -1.68 11.68
N TYR A 66 10.15 -1.64 12.92
CA TYR A 66 10.17 -2.79 13.82
C TYR A 66 9.43 -4.00 13.23
N TYR A 67 8.21 -3.80 12.71
CA TYR A 67 7.42 -4.88 12.15
C TYR A 67 8.00 -5.43 10.85
N VAL A 68 8.59 -4.58 10.01
CA VAL A 68 9.18 -4.99 8.72
C VAL A 68 10.53 -5.69 8.93
N ASN A 69 11.47 -5.04 9.61
CA ASN A 69 12.83 -5.56 9.78
C ASN A 69 12.93 -6.63 10.86
N GLY A 70 12.03 -6.63 11.84
CA GLY A 70 11.92 -7.65 12.86
C GLY A 70 10.99 -8.77 12.43
N MET A 71 9.69 -8.54 12.55
CA MET A 71 8.69 -9.62 12.46
C MET A 71 8.53 -10.21 11.07
N LEU A 72 8.32 -9.38 10.04
CA LEU A 72 8.11 -9.85 8.66
C LEU A 72 9.34 -10.59 8.13
N LYS A 73 10.54 -10.11 8.46
CA LYS A 73 11.80 -10.76 8.11
C LYS A 73 11.93 -12.17 8.70
N VAL A 74 11.56 -12.35 9.98
CA VAL A 74 11.52 -13.67 10.63
C VAL A 74 10.48 -14.57 9.98
N ILE A 75 9.26 -14.06 9.76
CA ILE A 75 8.15 -14.82 9.16
C ILE A 75 8.52 -15.34 7.76
N ALA A 76 9.09 -14.49 6.91
CA ALA A 76 9.52 -14.85 5.57
C ALA A 76 10.66 -15.88 5.59
N GLY A 77 11.63 -15.71 6.50
CA GLY A 77 12.75 -16.65 6.68
C GLY A 77 12.29 -18.04 7.11
N THR A 78 11.41 -18.14 8.11
CA THR A 78 10.87 -19.42 8.59
C THR A 78 10.07 -20.16 7.51
N ARG A 79 9.44 -19.43 6.57
CA ARG A 79 8.67 -20.00 5.44
C ARG A 79 9.51 -20.17 4.17
N ASN A 80 10.81 -19.84 4.23
CA ASN A 80 11.73 -19.88 3.08
C ASN A 80 11.23 -19.06 1.87
N ILE A 81 10.60 -17.90 2.13
CA ILE A 81 10.10 -17.00 1.10
C ILE A 81 11.11 -15.86 0.92
N PRO A 82 11.58 -15.58 -0.31
CA PRO A 82 12.41 -14.39 -0.57
C PRO A 82 11.66 -13.12 -0.15
N LEU A 83 12.34 -12.25 0.61
CA LEU A 83 11.79 -10.97 1.04
C LEU A 83 12.69 -9.82 0.57
N LYS A 84 12.12 -8.92 -0.22
CA LYS A 84 12.74 -7.64 -0.59
C LYS A 84 12.11 -6.51 0.23
N ILE A 85 12.95 -5.74 0.91
CA ILE A 85 12.54 -4.61 1.74
C ILE A 85 12.95 -3.31 1.04
N ILE A 86 12.00 -2.43 0.78
CA ILE A 86 12.22 -1.14 0.12
C ILE A 86 11.71 -0.03 1.05
N LYS A 87 12.65 0.71 1.64
CA LYS A 87 12.34 1.88 2.46
C LYS A 87 12.23 3.11 1.58
N LEU A 88 11.13 3.85 1.73
CA LEU A 88 10.85 5.11 1.07
C LEU A 88 11.33 6.24 1.98
N GLU A 89 12.37 6.93 1.54
CA GLU A 89 13.06 7.98 2.29
C GLU A 89 12.79 9.38 1.72
N THR A 90 12.39 9.48 0.44
CA THR A 90 12.10 10.75 -0.23
C THR A 90 10.67 10.83 -0.75
N ALA A 91 10.21 12.06 -1.02
CA ALA A 91 8.89 12.29 -1.61
C ALA A 91 8.78 11.69 -3.01
N GLU A 92 9.86 11.76 -3.79
CA GLU A 92 9.94 11.22 -5.15
C GLU A 92 9.80 9.70 -5.13
N GLN A 93 10.49 9.02 -4.20
CA GLN A 93 10.33 7.57 -4.02
C GLN A 93 8.90 7.21 -3.62
N ALA A 94 8.29 7.99 -2.73
CA ALA A 94 6.91 7.77 -2.31
C ALA A 94 5.90 7.98 -3.47
N GLN A 95 6.13 8.96 -4.34
CA GLN A 95 5.28 9.24 -5.51
C GLN A 95 5.46 8.22 -6.64
N LEU A 96 6.62 7.57 -6.74
CA LEU A 96 6.92 6.50 -7.70
C LEU A 96 6.59 5.08 -7.17
N SER A 97 6.14 4.97 -5.92
CA SER A 97 5.73 3.71 -5.30
C SER A 97 4.62 3.01 -6.14
N PRO A 98 4.63 1.67 -6.25
CA PRO A 98 3.59 0.92 -6.96
C PRO A 98 2.25 0.84 -6.19
N SER A 99 2.17 1.46 -5.02
CA SER A 99 0.96 1.56 -4.21
C SER A 99 0.72 3.00 -3.75
N PRO A 100 -0.54 3.49 -3.71
CA PRO A 100 -0.88 4.76 -3.09
C PRO A 100 -0.59 4.77 -1.57
N ALA A 101 -0.51 3.60 -0.93
CA ALA A 101 -0.22 3.47 0.48
C ALA A 101 1.30 3.43 0.73
N THR A 102 1.85 4.58 1.12
CA THR A 102 3.30 4.78 1.31
C THR A 102 3.77 4.59 2.75
N ILE A 103 2.85 4.39 3.71
CA ILE A 103 3.20 3.99 5.08
C ILE A 103 3.71 2.55 5.05
N PHE A 104 2.93 1.65 4.47
CA PHE A 104 3.23 0.24 4.31
C PHE A 104 2.41 -0.32 3.15
N SER A 105 3.04 -1.11 2.30
CA SER A 105 2.36 -1.95 1.31
C SER A 105 3.17 -3.23 1.09
N LEU A 106 2.46 -4.36 1.08
CA LEU A 106 3.03 -5.68 0.87
C LEU A 106 2.51 -6.26 -0.44
N PHE A 107 3.44 -6.82 -1.21
CA PHE A 107 3.20 -7.52 -2.46
C PHE A 107 3.72 -8.95 -2.36
N HIS A 108 3.09 -9.87 -3.07
CA HIS A 108 3.57 -11.24 -3.25
C HIS A 108 3.53 -11.59 -4.75
N ASN A 109 4.66 -12.01 -5.31
CA ASN A 109 4.83 -12.32 -6.73
C ASN A 109 4.30 -11.21 -7.65
N GLY A 110 4.61 -9.96 -7.32
CA GLY A 110 4.20 -8.79 -8.08
C GLY A 110 2.79 -8.30 -7.80
N LYS A 111 1.93 -9.06 -7.12
CA LYS A 111 0.53 -8.68 -6.86
C LYS A 111 0.39 -7.98 -5.51
N PHE A 112 -0.39 -6.89 -5.46
CA PHE A 112 -0.72 -6.22 -4.21
C PHE A 112 -1.49 -7.16 -3.28
N ILE A 113 -1.07 -7.23 -2.00
CA ILE A 113 -1.70 -8.06 -0.98
C ILE A 113 -2.46 -7.19 0.00
N THR A 114 -1.76 -6.24 0.64
CA THR A 114 -2.37 -5.41 1.68
C THR A 114 -1.51 -4.19 2.00
N ASN A 115 -2.14 -3.16 2.55
CA ASN A 115 -1.51 -2.02 3.22
C ASN A 115 -1.70 -2.07 4.75
N ASP A 116 -2.25 -3.15 5.28
CA ASP A 116 -2.41 -3.38 6.71
C ASP A 116 -1.12 -3.97 7.29
N LEU A 117 -0.44 -3.19 8.14
CA LEU A 117 0.78 -3.59 8.86
C LEU A 117 0.56 -4.82 9.75
N SER A 118 -0.67 -5.12 10.16
CA SER A 118 -0.97 -6.29 10.99
C SER A 118 -0.57 -7.61 10.33
N VAL A 119 -0.41 -7.64 9.00
CA VAL A 119 0.10 -8.79 8.25
C VAL A 119 1.50 -9.24 8.69
N CYS A 120 2.27 -8.35 9.34
CA CYS A 120 3.57 -8.67 9.92
C CYS A 120 3.46 -9.49 11.22
N THR A 121 2.28 -10.01 11.57
CA THR A 121 2.10 -10.99 12.65
C THR A 121 1.80 -12.36 12.05
N GLU A 122 2.33 -13.45 12.61
CA GLU A 122 2.17 -14.80 12.05
C GLU A 122 0.71 -15.15 11.76
N LYS A 123 -0.17 -14.96 12.74
CA LYS A 123 -1.62 -15.24 12.62
C LYS A 123 -2.28 -14.50 11.46
N ARG A 124 -1.90 -13.25 11.20
CA ARG A 124 -2.47 -12.47 10.10
C ARG A 124 -1.81 -12.82 8.78
N PHE A 125 -0.50 -13.06 8.79
CA PHE A 125 0.26 -13.51 7.62
C PHE A 125 -0.38 -14.78 7.03
N ASP A 126 -0.56 -15.83 7.83
CA ASP A 126 -1.08 -17.13 7.37
C ASP A 126 -2.53 -17.05 6.86
N LYS A 127 -3.30 -16.08 7.35
CA LYS A 127 -4.66 -15.81 6.87
C LYS A 127 -4.70 -15.01 5.57
N THR A 128 -3.69 -14.18 5.32
CA THR A 128 -3.70 -13.21 4.22
C THR A 128 -2.94 -13.74 3.01
N ILE A 129 -1.82 -14.42 3.25
CA ILE A 129 -0.96 -15.00 2.23
C ILE A 129 -1.17 -16.50 2.29
N THR A 130 -2.02 -17.00 1.40
CA THR A 130 -2.13 -18.43 1.14
C THR A 130 -0.97 -18.81 0.21
N LEU A 131 -0.06 -19.62 0.72
CA LEU A 131 1.07 -20.19 -0.01
C LEU A 131 0.64 -21.48 -0.71
#